data_AF-A0A924GE72-F1
#
_entry.id   AF-A0A924GE72-F1
#
_cell.length_a   1.000
_cell.length_b   1.000
_cell.length_c   1.000
_cell.angle_alpha   90.00
_cell.angle_beta   90.00
_cell.angle_gamma   90.00
#
_symmetry.space_group_name_H-M   'P 1'
#
loop_
_entity.id
_entity.type
_entity.pdbx_description
1 polymer ?
#
loop_
_entity_poly.entity_id
_entity_poly.type
_entity_poly.pdbx_seq_one_letter_code
_entity_poly.pdbx_strand_id
1 'polypeptide(L)'
;MVTVLFISPISGTAHALALLALTGVSAGFPSPAQDYYDGPIDLNQHLIKDPTSTFIVRVAGDSMDNAGISNGDEVIVDRSLTPRDGNVVIAVLDGELTIKRLRLTGTGVILRADNPAYPNIRVEALSDLIVWGVVTRSLHHVN
;
A
#
# COMPACT_ATOMS: atom_id res chain seq x y z
N MET A 1 -9.56 10.05 -25.06
CA MET A 1 -9.94 10.66 -23.78
C MET A 1 -9.43 9.75 -22.68
N VAL A 2 -8.36 10.12 -21.99
CA VAL A 2 -7.86 9.36 -20.83
C VAL A 2 -8.67 9.80 -19.62
N THR A 3 -9.38 8.88 -18.98
CA THR A 3 -10.06 9.15 -17.71
C THR A 3 -8.99 9.32 -16.65
N VAL A 4 -8.72 10.57 -16.25
CA VAL A 4 -7.84 10.87 -15.12
C VAL A 4 -8.54 10.39 -13.86
N LEU A 5 -8.08 9.27 -13.28
CA LEU A 5 -8.45 8.85 -11.94
C LEU A 5 -7.92 9.90 -10.96
N PHE A 6 -8.81 10.73 -10.43
CA PHE A 6 -8.49 11.74 -9.43
C PHE A 6 -8.19 11.05 -8.10
N ILE A 7 -6.91 10.80 -7.82
CA ILE A 7 -6.44 10.44 -6.49
C ILE A 7 -6.31 11.75 -5.70
N SER A 8 -7.28 12.02 -4.82
CA SER A 8 -7.27 13.22 -4.00
C SER A 8 -6.33 13.04 -2.79
N PRO A 9 -5.55 14.08 -2.40
CA PRO A 9 -4.81 14.05 -1.14
C PRO A 9 -5.79 14.01 0.03
N ILE A 10 -5.33 13.44 1.16
CA ILE A 10 -6.10 13.41 2.39
C ILE A 10 -6.25 14.87 2.87
N SER A 11 -7.45 15.43 2.76
CA SER A 11 -7.74 16.80 3.22
C SER A 11 -8.70 16.73 4.40
N GLY A 12 -8.22 17.02 5.60
CA GLY A 12 -9.02 17.07 6.83
C GLY A 12 -8.22 17.52 8.04
N THR A 13 -8.77 18.44 8.82
CA THR A 13 -8.15 19.01 10.05
C THR A 13 -8.69 18.39 11.35
N ALA A 14 -9.45 17.29 11.28
CA ALA A 14 -9.96 16.59 12.46
C ALA A 14 -9.14 15.32 12.71
N HIS A 15 -8.28 15.34 13.73
CA HIS A 15 -7.49 14.20 14.15
C HIS A 15 -8.32 13.37 15.13
N ALA A 16 -8.87 12.25 14.67
CA ALA A 16 -9.50 11.26 15.54
C ALA A 16 -8.39 10.40 16.16
N LEU A 17 -8.31 10.41 17.49
CA LEU A 17 -7.39 9.57 18.24
C LEU A 17 -8.07 8.23 18.56
N ALA A 18 -7.37 7.12 18.29
CA ALA A 18 -7.77 5.78 18.73
C ALA A 18 -7.00 5.38 19.99
N LEU A 19 -7.39 4.29 20.64
CA LEU A 19 -6.60 3.68 21.72
C LEU A 19 -5.75 2.56 21.11
N LEU A 20 -4.44 2.55 21.35
CA LEU A 20 -3.54 1.47 20.89
C LEU A 20 -3.23 0.53 22.06
N ALA A 21 -3.40 -0.78 21.83
CA ALA A 21 -2.86 -1.81 22.71
C ALA A 21 -1.35 -1.99 22.44
N LEU A 22 -0.52 -1.90 23.48
CA LEU A 22 0.94 -1.99 23.36
C LEU A 22 1.45 -3.43 23.24
N THR A 23 0.67 -4.39 23.69
CA THR A 23 0.94 -5.81 23.47
C THR A 23 0.16 -6.24 22.24
N GLY A 24 0.83 -6.90 21.30
CA GLY A 24 0.13 -7.58 20.21
C GLY A 24 -0.81 -8.61 20.83
N VAL A 25 -2.11 -8.50 20.52
CA VAL A 25 -3.03 -9.59 20.85
C VAL A 25 -2.57 -10.80 20.05
N SER A 26 -2.14 -11.85 20.74
CA SER A 26 -1.79 -13.11 20.10
C SER A 26 -3.03 -13.61 19.35
N ALA A 27 -2.86 -13.97 18.07
CA ALA A 27 -3.89 -14.70 17.34
C ALA A 27 -4.11 -16.14 17.89
N GLY A 28 -3.39 -16.52 18.97
CA GLY A 28 -3.48 -17.79 19.71
C GLY A 28 -3.83 -17.61 21.20
N PHE A 29 -3.38 -18.52 22.06
CA PHE A 29 -3.77 -18.54 23.48
C PHE A 29 -3.27 -17.30 24.24
N PRO A 30 -4.13 -16.55 24.94
CA PRO A 30 -3.74 -15.32 25.63
C PRO A 30 -2.97 -15.63 26.93
N SER A 31 -1.80 -15.01 27.11
CA SER A 31 -1.09 -15.01 28.40
C SER A 31 -1.59 -13.85 29.27
N PRO A 32 -1.85 -14.04 30.59
CA PRO A 32 -2.69 -13.13 31.39
C PRO A 32 -2.00 -11.86 31.91
N ALA A 33 -0.80 -11.53 31.43
CA ALA A 33 0.01 -10.48 32.04
C ALA A 33 0.50 -9.50 30.98
N GLN A 34 -0.16 -8.35 30.85
CA GLN A 34 0.48 -7.03 30.91
C GLN A 34 -0.51 -5.94 30.49
N ASP A 35 -1.04 -5.25 31.51
CA ASP A 35 -1.68 -3.94 31.34
C ASP A 35 -0.59 -2.87 31.46
N TYR A 36 -0.09 -2.39 30.31
CA TYR A 36 0.62 -1.12 30.21
C TYR A 36 -0.12 -0.26 29.18
N TYR A 37 -0.46 0.96 29.58
CA TYR A 37 -1.31 1.90 28.84
C TYR A 37 -0.47 3.15 28.51
N ASP A 38 -0.09 3.37 27.25
CA ASP A 38 0.69 4.55 26.79
C ASP A 38 -0.20 5.58 26.07
N GLY A 39 -1.43 5.77 26.57
CA GLY A 39 -2.32 6.82 26.09
C GLY A 39 -2.87 6.61 24.67
N PRO A 40 -3.52 7.64 24.10
CA PRO A 40 -4.16 7.55 22.79
C PRO A 40 -3.15 7.61 21.63
N ILE A 41 -3.45 6.89 20.54
CA ILE A 41 -2.72 6.92 19.26
C ILE A 41 -3.43 7.81 18.24
N ASP A 42 -2.66 8.63 17.51
CA ASP A 42 -3.13 9.27 16.28
C ASP A 42 -2.75 8.39 15.08
N LEU A 43 -3.74 7.83 14.39
CA LEU A 43 -3.48 6.99 13.22
C LEU A 43 -2.85 7.77 12.07
N ASN A 44 -3.10 9.08 11.96
CA ASN A 44 -2.43 9.91 10.96
C ASN A 44 -0.94 9.97 11.28
N GLN A 45 -0.56 10.37 12.50
CA GLN A 45 0.86 10.44 12.87
C GLN A 45 1.56 9.07 12.84
N HIS A 46 0.82 8.00 13.13
CA HIS A 46 1.37 6.65 13.14
C HIS A 46 1.60 6.07 11.74
N LEU A 47 0.68 6.32 10.80
CA LEU A 47 0.70 5.69 9.48
C LEU A 47 1.21 6.62 8.37
N ILE A 48 1.12 7.94 8.57
CA ILE A 48 1.41 8.97 7.58
C ILE A 48 2.63 9.77 8.05
N LYS A 49 3.75 9.61 7.33
CA LYS A 49 4.96 10.37 7.60
C LYS A 49 4.88 11.81 7.10
N ASP A 50 4.34 11.99 5.89
CA ASP A 50 4.13 13.30 5.27
C ASP A 50 2.76 13.33 4.58
N PRO A 51 1.77 14.07 5.12
CA PRO A 51 0.42 14.15 4.56
C PRO A 51 0.37 14.72 3.14
N THR A 52 1.35 15.54 2.75
CA THR A 52 1.34 16.19 1.44
C THR A 52 1.74 15.25 0.30
N SER A 53 2.42 14.17 0.63
CA SER A 53 2.90 13.15 -0.31
C SER A 53 2.28 11.77 -0.08
N THR A 54 1.34 11.66 0.87
CA THR A 54 0.65 10.41 1.21
C THR A 54 -0.79 10.39 0.72
N PHE A 55 -1.18 9.27 0.13
CA PHE A 55 -2.49 9.06 -0.49
C PHE A 55 -3.06 7.71 -0.10
N ILE A 56 -4.38 7.59 -0.15
CA ILE A 56 -5.08 6.32 0.06
C ILE A 56 -5.68 5.90 -1.27
N VAL A 57 -5.45 4.64 -1.66
CA VAL A 57 -5.98 4.06 -2.90
C VAL A 57 -6.77 2.80 -2.57
N ARG A 58 -7.98 2.69 -3.12
CA ARG A 58 -8.78 1.47 -3.05
C ARG A 58 -8.24 0.45 -4.05
N VAL A 59 -7.98 -0.76 -3.57
CA VAL A 59 -7.55 -1.89 -4.39
C VAL A 59 -8.76 -2.51 -5.08
N ALA A 60 -8.61 -2.79 -6.37
CA ALA A 60 -9.56 -3.54 -7.18
C ALA A 60 -8.85 -4.74 -7.82
N GLY A 61 -9.44 -5.93 -7.66
CA GLY A 61 -8.86 -7.20 -8.06
C GLY A 61 -7.97 -7.85 -6.99
N ASP A 62 -7.49 -9.05 -7.29
CA ASP A 62 -6.89 -10.03 -6.37
C ASP A 62 -5.44 -10.41 -6.77
N SER A 63 -4.84 -9.65 -7.69
CA SER A 63 -3.49 -9.93 -8.21
C SER A 63 -2.37 -9.81 -7.15
N MET A 64 -2.70 -9.32 -5.95
CA MET A 64 -1.76 -9.10 -4.85
C MET A 64 -2.14 -9.87 -3.57
N ASP A 65 -3.05 -10.84 -3.65
CA ASP A 65 -3.57 -11.58 -2.49
C ASP A 65 -2.46 -12.24 -1.64
N ASN A 66 -1.45 -12.86 -2.25
CA ASN A 66 -0.35 -13.48 -1.49
C ASN A 66 0.61 -12.46 -0.86
N ALA A 67 0.46 -11.16 -1.18
CA ALA A 67 1.11 -10.07 -0.45
C ALA A 67 0.28 -9.57 0.74
N GLY A 68 -0.89 -10.17 1.01
CA GLY A 68 -1.84 -9.73 2.03
C GLY A 68 -2.60 -8.46 1.63
N ILE A 69 -2.74 -8.21 0.32
CA ILE A 69 -3.49 -7.08 -0.23
C ILE A 69 -4.64 -7.66 -1.04
N SER A 70 -5.84 -7.58 -0.48
CA SER A 70 -7.04 -8.20 -1.06
C SER A 70 -7.85 -7.20 -1.86
N ASN A 71 -8.73 -7.72 -2.72
CA ASN A 71 -9.74 -6.90 -3.38
C ASN A 71 -10.60 -6.14 -2.35
N GLY A 72 -10.71 -4.83 -2.52
CA GLY A 72 -11.47 -3.97 -1.62
C GLY A 72 -10.63 -3.32 -0.52
N ASP A 73 -9.37 -3.72 -0.31
CA ASP A 73 -8.49 -3.08 0.67
C ASP A 73 -8.22 -1.60 0.34
N GLU A 74 -7.93 -0.80 1.36
CA GLU A 74 -7.29 0.50 1.19
C GLU A 74 -5.79 0.39 1.40
N VAL A 75 -4.99 0.87 0.45
CA VAL A 75 -3.53 0.96 0.62
C VAL A 75 -3.11 2.40 0.84
N ILE A 76 -2.16 2.59 1.77
CA ILE A 76 -1.47 3.86 1.97
C ILE A 76 -0.27 3.90 1.03
N VAL A 77 -0.18 4.96 0.23
CA VAL A 77 0.83 5.16 -0.80
C VAL A 77 1.58 6.44 -0.54
N ASP A 78 2.90 6.36 -0.50
CA ASP A 78 3.81 7.48 -0.28
C ASP A 78 4.58 7.77 -1.58
N ARG A 79 4.42 8.99 -2.11
CA ARG A 79 5.08 9.45 -3.35
C ARG A 79 6.47 10.05 -3.11
N SER A 80 6.81 10.35 -1.86
CA SER A 80 8.14 10.89 -1.50
C SER A 80 9.20 9.79 -1.46
N LEU A 81 8.80 8.52 -1.32
CA LEU A 81 9.71 7.39 -1.26
C LEU A 81 10.26 7.03 -2.64
N THR A 82 11.58 6.85 -2.71
CA THR A 82 12.23 6.27 -3.88
C THR A 82 11.91 4.77 -3.98
N PRO A 83 11.28 4.30 -5.07
CA PRO A 83 10.95 2.88 -5.23
C PRO A 83 12.20 2.01 -5.29
N ARG A 84 12.16 0.84 -4.64
CA ARG A 84 13.26 -0.15 -4.62
C ARG A 84 12.78 -1.53 -5.08
N ASP A 85 13.71 -2.39 -5.49
CA ASP A 85 13.41 -3.80 -5.79
C ASP A 85 12.65 -4.44 -4.62
N GLY A 86 11.59 -5.17 -4.95
CA GLY A 86 10.73 -5.85 -3.99
C GLY A 86 9.65 -4.97 -3.36
N ASN A 87 9.64 -3.64 -3.55
CA ASN A 87 8.55 -2.80 -3.05
C ASN A 87 7.24 -3.10 -3.80
N VAL A 88 6.12 -3.01 -3.08
CA VAL A 88 4.80 -2.92 -3.74
C VAL A 88 4.60 -1.46 -4.11
N VAL A 89 4.19 -1.22 -5.36
CA VAL A 89 4.06 0.12 -5.91
C VAL A 89 2.74 0.28 -6.64
N ILE A 90 2.24 1.51 -6.66
CA ILE A 90 1.29 1.93 -7.67
C ILE A 90 2.10 2.43 -8.87
N ALA A 91 1.86 1.85 -10.03
CA ALA A 91 2.49 2.22 -11.28
C ALA A 91 1.44 2.57 -12.33
N VAL A 92 1.78 3.49 -13.22
CA VAL A 92 1.06 3.73 -14.47
C VAL A 92 1.91 3.12 -15.58
N LEU A 93 1.37 2.11 -16.25
CA LEU A 93 2.00 1.46 -17.40
C LEU A 93 1.13 1.72 -18.63
N ASP A 94 1.68 2.39 -19.63
CA ASP A 94 1.00 2.72 -20.89
C ASP A 94 -0.37 3.41 -20.66
N GLY A 95 -0.45 4.24 -19.62
CA GLY A 95 -1.64 4.99 -19.22
C GLY A 95 -2.58 4.26 -18.26
N GLU A 96 -2.32 2.99 -17.94
CA GLU A 96 -3.14 2.18 -17.03
C GLU A 96 -2.54 2.09 -15.62
N LEU A 97 -3.36 2.37 -14.60
CA LEU A 97 -2.94 2.29 -13.20
C LEU A 97 -3.01 0.84 -12.70
N THR A 98 -1.92 0.37 -12.09
CA THR A 98 -1.82 -0.98 -11.52
C THR A 98 -1.07 -0.99 -10.20
N ILE A 99 -1.42 -1.94 -9.33
CA ILE A 99 -0.65 -2.29 -8.13
C ILE A 99 0.13 -3.58 -8.38
N LYS A 100 1.45 -3.54 -8.24
CA LYS A 100 2.34 -4.69 -8.45
C LYS A 100 3.56 -4.60 -7.56
N ARG A 101 4.24 -5.74 -7.36
CA ARG A 101 5.59 -5.75 -6.80
C ARG A 101 6.59 -5.35 -7.88
N LEU A 102 7.30 -4.25 -7.64
CA LEU A 102 8.38 -3.78 -8.49
C LEU A 102 9.56 -4.73 -8.36
N ARG A 103 10.01 -5.31 -9.47
CA ARG A 103 11.28 -6.02 -9.53
C ARG A 103 12.23 -5.33 -10.49
N LEU A 104 13.39 -4.95 -10.00
CA LEU A 104 14.47 -4.34 -10.77
C LEU A 104 15.52 -5.41 -11.02
N THR A 105 15.74 -5.73 -12.29
CA THR A 105 16.68 -6.78 -12.74
C THR A 105 17.77 -6.17 -13.60
N GLY A 106 18.88 -6.88 -13.80
CA GLY A 106 19.94 -6.41 -14.70
C GLY A 106 19.51 -6.24 -16.16
N THR A 107 18.37 -6.82 -16.55
CA THR A 107 17.82 -6.76 -17.91
C THR A 107 16.57 -5.88 -18.03
N GLY A 108 16.16 -5.18 -16.96
CA GLY A 108 15.01 -4.27 -16.99
C GLY A 108 14.08 -4.39 -15.79
N VAL A 109 12.86 -3.88 -15.96
CA VAL A 109 11.84 -3.80 -14.91
C VAL A 109 10.76 -4.85 -15.14
N ILE A 110 10.32 -5.48 -14.05
CA ILE A 110 9.20 -6.41 -14.03
C ILE A 110 8.18 -5.92 -13.00
N LEU A 111 6.93 -5.77 -13.41
CA LEU A 111 5.81 -5.58 -12.51
C LEU A 111 5.19 -6.95 -12.23
N ARG A 112 5.51 -7.50 -11.05
CA ARG A 112 5.11 -8.83 -10.66
C ARG A 112 3.82 -8.80 -9.83
N ALA A 113 2.86 -9.65 -10.19
CA ALA A 113 1.74 -9.98 -9.33
C ALA A 113 2.19 -10.89 -8.19
N ASP A 114 1.64 -10.73 -6.99
CA ASP A 114 1.78 -11.72 -5.91
C ASP A 114 0.50 -12.57 -5.86
N ASN A 115 0.14 -13.14 -7.01
CA ASN A 115 -0.90 -14.14 -7.19
C ASN A 115 -0.51 -15.01 -8.41
N PRO A 116 -0.29 -16.34 -8.26
CA PRO A 116 0.13 -17.22 -9.34
C PRO A 116 -0.83 -17.28 -10.55
N ALA A 117 -2.10 -16.91 -10.38
CA ALA A 117 -3.06 -16.83 -11.48
C ALA A 117 -2.75 -15.69 -12.46
N TYR A 118 -1.89 -14.74 -12.08
CA TYR A 118 -1.56 -13.56 -12.86
C TYR A 118 -0.11 -13.60 -13.35
N PRO A 119 0.15 -13.43 -14.66
CA PRO A 119 1.50 -13.44 -15.20
C PRO A 119 2.27 -12.18 -14.78
N ASN A 120 3.60 -12.31 -14.74
CA ASN A 120 4.49 -11.17 -14.57
C ASN A 120 4.48 -10.30 -15.82
N ILE A 121 4.42 -8.99 -15.63
CA ILE A 121 4.50 -8.02 -16.72
C ILE A 121 5.95 -7.56 -16.84
N ARG A 122 6.63 -7.97 -17.92
CA ARG A 122 7.94 -7.39 -18.27
C ARG A 122 7.68 -6.07 -18.98
N VAL A 123 8.29 -5.00 -18.46
CA VAL A 123 8.14 -3.66 -19.05
C VAL A 123 9.06 -3.58 -20.26
N GLU A 124 8.49 -3.37 -21.43
CA GLU A 124 9.24 -3.27 -22.67
C GLU A 124 9.96 -1.92 -22.76
N ALA A 125 11.03 -1.86 -23.57
CA ALA A 125 11.86 -0.65 -23.68
C ALA A 125 11.11 0.58 -24.22
N LEU A 126 10.00 0.36 -24.95
CA LEU A 126 9.17 1.42 -25.53
C LEU A 126 7.92 1.73 -24.70
N SER A 127 7.65 0.97 -23.62
CA SER A 127 6.52 1.24 -22.74
C SER A 127 6.77 2.48 -21.89
N ASP A 128 5.71 3.24 -21.63
CA ASP A 128 5.75 4.34 -20.67
C ASP A 128 5.43 3.80 -19.27
N LEU A 129 6.45 3.74 -18.41
CA LEU A 129 6.31 3.32 -17.03
C LEU A 129 6.60 4.48 -16.08
N ILE A 130 5.58 4.84 -15.29
CA ILE A 130 5.71 5.79 -14.18
C ILE A 130 5.39 5.03 -12.89
N VAL A 131 6.37 4.90 -12.00
CA VAL A 131 6.09 4.49 -10.63
C VAL A 131 5.53 5.69 -9.88
N TRP A 132 4.23 5.68 -9.59
CA TRP A 132 3.52 6.81 -9.02
C TRP A 132 3.82 7.00 -7.53
N GLY A 133 3.95 5.90 -6.79
CA GLY A 133 4.30 5.89 -5.36
C GLY A 133 4.47 4.49 -4.79
N VAL A 134 5.06 4.41 -3.60
CA VAL A 134 5.34 3.15 -2.89
C VAL A 134 4.21 2.86 -1.90
N VAL A 135 3.68 1.65 -1.93
CA VAL A 135 2.69 1.18 -0.94
C VAL A 135 3.39 0.88 0.38
N THR A 136 2.97 1.56 1.45
CA THR A 136 3.58 1.43 2.78
C THR A 136 2.75 0.57 3.72
N ARG A 137 1.42 0.55 3.56
CA ARG A 137 0.47 -0.21 4.38
C ARG A 137 -0.70 -0.70 3.54
N SER A 138 -1.27 -1.85 3.94
CA SER A 138 -2.61 -2.30 3.52
C SER A 138 -3.52 -2.26 4.73
N LEU A 139 -4.70 -1.66 4.57
CA LEU A 139 -5.77 -1.63 5.54
C LEU A 139 -6.82 -2.63 5.05
N HIS A 140 -6.79 -3.81 5.65
CA HIS A 140 -7.67 -4.91 5.31
C HIS A 140 -8.89 -4.89 6.23
N HIS A 141 -10.09 -4.87 5.66
CA HIS A 141 -11.32 -4.94 6.43
C HIS A 141 -11.64 -6.40 6.77
N VAL A 142 -11.49 -6.74 8.04
CA VAL A 142 -11.87 -8.05 8.58
C VAL A 142 -13.30 -7.92 9.10
N ASN A 143 -14.22 -8.76 8.61
CA ASN A 143 -15.60 -8.85 9.12
C ASN A 143 -15.68 -9.60 10.44
#